data_AF-A0A9D9U7D3-F1
#
_entry.id   AF-A0A9D9U7D3-F1
#
_cell.length_a   1.000
_cell.length_b   1.000
_cell.length_c   1.000
_cell.angle_alpha   90.00
_cell.angle_beta   90.00
_cell.angle_gamma   90.00
#
_symmetry.space_group_name_H-M   'P 1'
#
loop_
_entity.id
_entity.type
_entity.pdbx_description
1 polymer ?
#
loop_
_entity_poly.entity_id
_entity_poly.type
_entity_poly.pdbx_seq_one_letter_code
_entity_poly.pdbx_strand_id
1 'polypeptide(L)'
;LRPGGELVLETLVVEGDAERVLVPADRYAMMRNVWFIPSPAAMLGWLRRAGFRDVRLVDVAATTTQEQRRTPWMRFESLADFLDPADPRLTREGYPAPLRAVFMATRAR
;
A
#
# COMPACT_ATOMS: atom_id res chain seq x y z
N LEU A 1 -4.40 1.38 -20.88
CA LEU A 1 -5.85 1.70 -20.96
C LEU A 1 -6.10 2.47 -22.24
N ARG A 2 -7.27 2.30 -22.88
CA ARG A 2 -7.66 3.16 -23.99
C ARG A 2 -7.80 4.62 -23.50
N PRO A 3 -7.65 5.64 -24.38
CA PRO A 3 -7.97 7.02 -24.04
C PRO A 3 -9.32 7.12 -23.32
N GLY A 4 -9.38 7.85 -22.21
CA GLY A 4 -10.59 7.99 -21.39
C GLY A 4 -10.88 6.82 -20.44
N GLY A 5 -10.10 5.74 -20.48
CA GLY A 5 -10.25 4.63 -19.52
C GLY A 5 -9.87 5.04 -18.10
N GLU A 6 -10.55 4.45 -17.12
CA GLU A 6 -10.31 4.67 -15.70
C GLU A 6 -9.33 3.63 -15.13
N LEU A 7 -8.34 4.11 -14.39
CA LEU A 7 -7.47 3.32 -13.54
C LEU A 7 -8.05 3.34 -12.12
N VAL A 8 -8.25 2.15 -11.56
CA VAL A 8 -8.39 1.94 -10.12
C VAL A 8 -7.12 1.24 -9.66
N LEU A 9 -6.33 1.91 -8.83
CA LEU A 9 -5.08 1.37 -8.30
C LEU A 9 -5.19 1.28 -6.79
N GLU A 10 -4.90 0.12 -6.24
CA GLU A 10 -4.78 -0.08 -4.81
C GLU A 10 -3.41 -0.69 -4.51
N THR A 11 -2.73 -0.17 -3.49
CA THR A 11 -1.41 -0.65 -3.09
C THR A 11 -1.05 -0.28 -1.66
N LEU A 12 0.04 -0.86 -1.15
CA LEU A 12 0.65 -0.49 0.13
C LEU A 12 1.22 0.93 0.06
N VAL A 13 1.02 1.68 1.13
CA VAL A 13 1.55 3.03 1.30
C VAL A 13 2.14 3.23 2.71
N VAL A 14 2.86 4.34 2.89
CA VAL A 14 3.28 4.84 4.21
C VAL A 14 2.83 6.29 4.39
N GLU A 15 2.69 6.74 5.64
CA GLU A 15 2.45 8.16 5.89
C GLU A 15 3.66 9.01 5.46
N GLY A 16 3.39 10.19 4.91
CA GLY A 16 4.41 11.16 4.53
C GLY A 16 4.00 12.10 3.41
N ASP A 17 4.92 12.99 3.06
CA ASP A 17 4.77 13.98 2.00
C ASP A 17 5.07 13.40 0.60
N ALA A 18 5.13 14.26 -0.41
CA ALA A 18 5.32 13.86 -1.81
C ALA A 18 6.68 13.23 -2.13
N GLU A 19 7.66 13.29 -1.22
CA GLU A 19 9.01 12.73 -1.39
C GLU A 19 9.21 11.45 -0.59
N ARG A 20 8.30 11.14 0.34
CA ARG A 20 8.39 9.95 1.18
C ARG A 20 8.09 8.67 0.39
N VAL A 21 9.09 7.80 0.32
CA VAL A 21 8.99 6.43 -0.21
C VAL A 21 9.79 5.48 0.67
N LEU A 22 9.15 4.43 1.17
CA LEU A 22 9.83 3.34 1.86
C LEU A 22 10.25 2.26 0.85
N VAL A 23 11.51 1.83 0.92
CA VAL A 23 12.01 0.64 0.22
C VAL A 23 12.60 -0.30 1.28
N PRO A 24 11.93 -1.42 1.60
CA PRO A 24 12.42 -2.35 2.62
C PRO A 24 13.75 -2.98 2.21
N ALA A 25 14.64 -3.22 3.18
CA ALA A 25 15.97 -3.78 2.91
C ALA A 25 15.96 -5.25 2.44
N ASP A 26 15.02 -6.06 2.94
CA ASP A 26 14.85 -7.47 2.56
C ASP A 26 13.36 -7.85 2.54
N ARG A 27 12.71 -7.75 3.71
CA ARG A 27 11.31 -8.10 3.90
C ARG A 27 10.49 -6.94 4.43
N TYR A 28 9.19 -7.00 4.12
CA TYR A 28 8.17 -6.15 4.70
C TYR A 28 6.95 -6.99 5.05
N ALA A 29 6.57 -7.02 6.33
CA ALA A 29 5.50 -7.89 6.82
C ALA A 29 5.69 -9.34 6.34
N MET A 30 6.92 -9.85 6.47
CA MET A 30 7.41 -11.17 6.03
C MET A 30 7.43 -11.42 4.52
N MET A 31 6.86 -10.54 3.69
CA MET A 31 6.87 -10.67 2.24
C MET A 31 8.26 -10.39 1.65
N ARG A 32 8.70 -11.23 0.71
CA ARG A 32 9.90 -11.01 -0.11
C ARG A 32 9.55 -10.16 -1.33
N ASN A 33 10.57 -9.57 -1.97
CA ASN A 33 10.44 -8.83 -3.22
C ASN A 33 9.46 -7.64 -3.14
N VAL A 34 9.40 -7.00 -1.98
CA VAL A 34 8.66 -5.74 -1.80
C VAL A 34 9.60 -4.60 -2.15
N TRP A 35 9.18 -3.75 -3.09
CA TRP A 35 10.00 -2.67 -3.63
C TRP A 35 9.56 -1.32 -3.05
N PHE A 36 8.75 -0.57 -3.80
CA PHE A 36 8.36 0.78 -3.42
C PHE A 36 7.04 0.78 -2.65
N ILE A 37 7.07 1.34 -1.45
CA ILE A 37 5.89 1.67 -0.65
C ILE A 37 5.86 3.20 -0.54
N PRO A 38 5.24 3.91 -1.50
CA PRO A 38 5.22 5.37 -1.51
C PRO A 38 4.22 5.93 -0.51
N SER A 39 4.32 7.21 -0.17
CA SER A 39 3.20 7.91 0.43
C SER A 39 2.06 8.11 -0.57
N PRO A 40 0.82 8.38 -0.11
CA PRO A 40 -0.26 8.76 -1.00
C PRO A 40 0.09 9.99 -1.85
N ALA A 41 0.76 10.98 -1.28
CA ALA A 41 1.17 12.19 -2.00
C ALA A 41 2.20 11.88 -3.11
N ALA A 42 3.18 11.01 -2.83
CA ALA A 42 4.16 10.57 -3.82
C ALA A 42 3.49 9.79 -4.96
N MET A 43 2.55 8.88 -4.64
CA MET A 43 1.79 8.11 -5.63
C MET A 43 0.96 9.01 -6.55
N LEU A 44 0.29 10.04 -6.00
CA LEU A 44 -0.44 11.02 -6.81
C LEU A 44 0.50 11.73 -7.80
N GLY A 45 1.71 12.08 -7.38
CA GLY A 45 2.74 12.65 -8.25
C GLY A 45 3.18 11.67 -9.35
N TRP A 46 3.39 10.40 -9.01
CA TRP A 46 3.80 9.36 -9.95
C TRP A 46 2.74 9.08 -11.01
N LEU A 47 1.47 9.00 -10.63
CA LEU A 47 0.37 8.82 -11.57
C LEU A 47 0.28 9.97 -12.57
N ARG A 48 0.44 11.22 -12.11
CA ARG A 48 0.51 12.39 -13.01
C ARG A 48 1.69 12.29 -13.96
N ARG A 49 2.89 11.97 -13.46
CA ARG A 49 4.10 11.78 -14.28
C ARG A 49 3.96 10.63 -15.29
N ALA A 50 3.20 9.59 -14.95
CA ALA A 50 2.89 8.46 -15.82
C ALA A 50 1.85 8.79 -16.92
N GLY A 51 1.38 10.04 -16.99
CA GLY A 51 0.45 10.51 -18.03
C GLY A 51 -1.02 10.30 -17.71
N PHE A 52 -1.37 10.06 -16.45
CA PHE A 52 -2.76 10.09 -16.01
C PHE A 52 -3.21 11.52 -15.64
N ARG A 53 -4.51 11.78 -15.83
CA ARG A 53 -5.19 12.99 -15.37
C ARG A 53 -6.26 12.63 -14.33
N ASP A 54 -6.88 13.66 -13.73
CA ASP A 54 -7.97 13.49 -12.77
C ASP A 54 -7.61 12.55 -11.61
N VAL A 55 -6.31 12.58 -11.24
CA VAL A 55 -5.71 11.71 -10.23
C VAL A 55 -6.20 12.14 -8.85
N ARG A 56 -6.84 11.22 -8.13
CA ARG A 56 -7.36 11.44 -6.79
C ARG A 56 -7.11 10.25 -5.89
N LEU A 57 -6.91 10.55 -4.61
CA LEU A 57 -6.94 9.58 -3.53
C LEU A 57 -8.41 9.37 -3.13
N VAL A 58 -8.85 8.12 -3.09
CA VAL A 58 -10.24 7.76 -2.77
C VAL A 58 -10.37 7.32 -1.32
N ASP A 59 -9.45 6.47 -0.88
CA ASP A 59 -9.47 5.92 0.47
C ASP A 59 -8.05 5.60 0.96
N VAL A 60 -7.86 5.65 2.27
CA VAL A 60 -6.66 5.18 2.96
C VAL A 60 -7.12 4.46 4.23
N ALA A 61 -6.76 3.19 4.36
CA ALA A 61 -7.18 2.36 5.48
C ALA A 61 -6.03 1.50 6.00
N ALA A 62 -5.89 1.45 7.32
CA ALA A 62 -4.99 0.50 7.97
C ALA A 62 -5.56 -0.92 7.78
N THR A 63 -4.74 -1.85 7.32
CA THR A 63 -5.17 -3.24 7.21
C THR A 63 -5.30 -3.82 8.62
N THR A 64 -6.50 -4.27 8.99
CA THR A 64 -6.77 -4.77 10.34
C THR A 64 -6.69 -6.29 10.41
N THR A 65 -6.45 -6.84 11.60
CA THR A 65 -6.53 -8.29 11.82
C THR A 65 -7.97 -8.82 11.78
N GLN A 66 -8.99 -7.95 11.72
CA GLN A 66 -10.36 -8.35 11.41
C GLN A 66 -10.58 -8.50 9.90
N GLU A 67 -9.83 -7.77 9.09
CA GLU A 67 -9.86 -7.87 7.63
C GLU A 67 -8.97 -9.02 7.14
N GLN A 68 -7.72 -9.06 7.57
CA GLN A 68 -6.73 -10.06 7.17
C GLN A 68 -6.36 -10.96 8.34
N ARG A 69 -6.80 -12.22 8.28
CA ARG A 69 -6.61 -13.21 9.34
C ARG A 69 -6.67 -14.64 8.83
N ARG A 70 -6.21 -15.55 9.68
CA ARG A 70 -6.35 -16.99 9.51
C ARG A 70 -7.83 -17.38 9.57
N THR A 71 -8.20 -18.38 8.80
CA THR A 71 -9.54 -18.98 8.78
C THR A 71 -9.40 -20.50 8.64
N PRO A 72 -10.48 -21.30 8.78
CA PRO A 72 -10.41 -22.73 8.49
C PRO A 72 -9.89 -23.06 7.08
N TRP A 73 -10.06 -22.14 6.13
CA TRP A 73 -9.63 -22.26 4.74
C TRP A 73 -8.23 -21.71 4.48
N MET A 74 -7.79 -20.70 5.25
CA MET A 74 -6.45 -20.09 5.14
C MET A 74 -5.68 -20.32 6.44
N ARG A 75 -4.90 -21.41 6.47
CA ARG A 75 -4.31 -21.97 7.72
C ARG A 75 -2.88 -21.52 8.00
N PHE A 76 -2.22 -20.85 7.05
CA PHE A 76 -0.84 -20.36 7.18
C PHE A 76 -0.79 -19.07 8.02
N GLU A 77 0.40 -18.49 8.19
CA GLU A 77 0.59 -17.20 8.85
C GLU A 77 -0.22 -16.09 8.15
N SER A 78 -0.68 -15.11 8.93
CA SER A 78 -1.47 -13.98 8.46
C SER A 78 -1.04 -12.68 9.16
N LEU A 79 -1.80 -11.60 9.00
CA LEU A 79 -1.38 -10.26 9.43
C LEU A 79 -0.91 -10.20 10.89
N ALA A 80 -1.63 -10.83 11.81
CA ALA A 80 -1.25 -10.87 13.23
C ALA A 80 0.15 -11.48 13.45
N ASP A 81 0.56 -12.43 12.62
CA ASP A 81 1.88 -13.05 12.68
C ASP A 81 2.97 -12.13 12.11
N PHE A 82 2.61 -11.16 11.27
CA PHE A 82 3.54 -10.26 10.58
C PHE A 82 3.77 -8.92 11.28
N LEU A 83 2.95 -8.60 12.28
CA LEU A 83 3.07 -7.40 13.10
C LEU A 83 4.01 -7.64 14.30
N ASP A 84 4.57 -6.57 14.82
CA ASP A 84 5.32 -6.61 16.07
C ASP A 84 4.35 -6.94 17.23
N PRO A 85 4.62 -7.99 18.03
CA PRO A 85 3.74 -8.39 19.13
C PRO A 85 3.65 -7.37 20.27
N ALA A 86 4.62 -6.46 20.40
CA ALA A 86 4.64 -5.40 21.40
C ALA A 86 4.02 -4.08 20.87
N ASP A 87 4.05 -3.83 19.56
CA ASP A 87 3.43 -2.65 18.94
C ASP A 87 2.82 -2.97 17.55
N PRO A 88 1.50 -3.20 17.44
CA PRO A 88 0.85 -3.57 16.19
C PRO A 88 0.84 -2.46 15.13
N ARG A 89 1.37 -1.27 15.44
CA ARG A 89 1.61 -0.20 14.45
C ARG A 89 2.87 -0.45 13.63
N LEU A 90 3.65 -1.48 13.98
CA LEU A 90 4.87 -1.87 13.29
C LEU A 90 4.76 -3.31 12.73
N THR A 91 5.49 -3.57 11.65
CA THR A 91 5.80 -4.94 11.19
C THR A 91 6.87 -5.55 12.09
N ARG A 92 7.05 -6.88 12.04
CA ARG A 92 8.14 -7.56 12.76
C ARG A 92 9.54 -7.07 12.42
N GLU A 93 9.72 -6.50 11.24
CA GLU A 93 10.98 -5.92 10.81
C GLU A 93 11.17 -4.47 11.31
N GLY A 94 10.19 -3.90 12.00
CA GLY A 94 10.23 -2.54 12.55
C GLY A 94 9.77 -1.44 11.59
N TYR A 95 9.19 -1.79 10.44
CA TYR A 95 8.58 -0.81 9.52
C TYR A 95 7.17 -0.44 9.96
N PRO A 96 6.59 0.68 9.47
CA PRO A 96 5.17 0.95 9.67
C PRO A 96 4.29 -0.20 9.17
N ALA A 97 3.28 -0.56 9.97
CA ALA A 97 2.32 -1.60 9.65
C ALA A 97 1.57 -1.33 8.32
N PRO A 98 1.01 -2.38 7.67
CA PRO A 98 0.35 -2.24 6.38
C PRO A 98 -0.78 -1.20 6.37
N LEU A 99 -0.56 -0.16 5.56
CA LEU A 99 -1.54 0.85 5.20
C LEU A 99 -1.83 0.71 3.71
N ARG A 100 -3.10 0.70 3.32
CA ARG A 100 -3.52 0.53 1.93
C ARG A 100 -4.22 1.79 1.45
N ALA A 101 -3.96 2.18 0.21
CA ALA A 101 -4.59 3.35 -0.39
C ALA A 101 -5.17 3.01 -1.75
N VAL A 102 -6.38 3.53 -2.01
CA VAL A 102 -7.08 3.40 -3.29
C VAL A 102 -6.99 4.73 -4.03
N PHE A 103 -6.53 4.68 -5.27
CA PHE A 103 -6.41 5.82 -6.17
C PHE A 103 -7.27 5.60 -7.40
N MET A 104 -7.81 6.69 -7.92
CA MET A 104 -8.50 6.72 -9.21
C MET A 104 -7.86 7.75 -10.12
N ALA A 105 -7.76 7.43 -11.40
CA ALA A 105 -7.23 8.34 -12.40
C ALA A 105 -7.76 8.00 -13.80
N THR A 106 -7.73 8.96 -14.72
CA THR A 106 -8.19 8.77 -16.10
C THR A 106 -7.01 8.82 -17.08
N ARG A 107 -7.00 7.90 -18.05
CA ARG A 107 -5.99 7.91 -19.13
C ARG A 107 -6.18 9.14 -20.01
N ALA A 108 -5.20 10.04 -20.01
CA ALA A 108 -5.34 11.40 -20.57
C ALA A 108 -5.45 11.43 -22.11
N ARG A 109 -4.78 10.54 -22.82
CA ARG A 109 -4.95 10.23 -24.26
C ARG A 109 -4.29 8.88 -24.52
#